data_AF-A0A7V8FK81-F1
#
_entry.id   AF-A0A7V8FK81-F1
#
_cell.length_a   1.000
_cell.length_b   1.000
_cell.length_c   1.000
_cell.angle_alpha   90.00
_cell.angle_beta   90.00
_cell.angle_gamma   90.00
#
_symmetry.space_group_name_H-M   'P 1'
#
loop_
_entity.id
_entity.type
_entity.pdbx_description
1 polymer ?
#
loop_
_entity_poly.entity_id
_entity_poly.type
_entity_poly.pdbx_seq_one_letter_code
_entity_poly.pdbx_strand_id
1 'polypeptide(L)'
;MDMGAMQMTPAAKPAEASADTETTAAQMDHSKMDHSKMDHSKMDHSAMDHSQMDHAAMSHAPAAPMAPREPIPPVTDADRAAAFPPIDHGAMQHAPAINSLVLIDRLEQWDGNDAKGQAWEATGWVGGDINRLWLRSSGERSGGRTEASNLEAMYGRAVSPWWDVLVGVRQDFRPGDSRTWAAVGLQGLAPYKFQSQAALYAGSGGQLMAKAEMEYDVLLTNRLILQPLLGAAVAARDEPQRGIGRGLNSVEAGLRLRYEFSRRFAP
;
A
#
# COMPACT_ATOMS: atom_id res chain seq x y z
N MET A 1 -15.10 -30.16 -53.22
CA MET A 1 -14.14 -31.27 -53.17
C MET A 1 -13.27 -31.03 -51.95
N ASP A 2 -13.37 -32.00 -51.04
CA ASP A 2 -12.69 -32.26 -49.78
C ASP A 2 -12.75 -31.27 -48.59
N MET A 3 -13.21 -31.82 -47.47
CA MET A 3 -13.37 -31.27 -46.13
C MET A 3 -12.54 -32.14 -45.18
N GLY A 4 -11.52 -31.58 -44.54
CA GLY A 4 -10.74 -32.26 -43.49
C GLY A 4 -11.21 -31.86 -42.09
N ALA A 5 -11.94 -32.76 -41.43
CA ALA A 5 -12.43 -32.62 -40.05
C ALA A 5 -11.35 -32.99 -39.02
N MET A 6 -11.18 -32.17 -37.98
CA MET A 6 -10.42 -32.52 -36.77
C MET A 6 -11.39 -32.87 -35.63
N GLN A 7 -11.26 -34.10 -35.13
CA GLN A 7 -12.13 -34.71 -34.12
C GLN A 7 -11.69 -34.34 -32.71
N MET A 8 -12.68 -34.07 -31.85
CA MET A 8 -12.56 -33.88 -30.41
C MET A 8 -12.63 -35.25 -29.70
N THR A 9 -11.69 -35.53 -28.79
CA THR A 9 -11.67 -36.75 -27.94
C THR A 9 -12.36 -36.51 -26.58
N PRO A 10 -13.04 -37.51 -25.99
CA PRO A 10 -13.84 -37.36 -24.77
C PRO A 10 -13.02 -37.49 -23.47
N ALA A 11 -13.55 -36.86 -22.41
CA ALA A 11 -13.01 -36.84 -21.05
C ALA A 11 -13.27 -38.15 -20.28
N ALA A 12 -12.25 -38.62 -19.54
CA ALA A 12 -12.30 -39.79 -18.66
C ALA A 12 -12.57 -39.40 -17.19
N LYS A 13 -13.39 -40.21 -16.51
CA LYS A 13 -13.78 -40.09 -15.09
C LYS A 13 -12.62 -40.39 -14.11
N PRO A 14 -12.66 -39.85 -12.88
CA PRO A 14 -11.57 -39.97 -11.90
C PRO A 14 -11.56 -41.33 -11.19
N ALA A 15 -10.34 -41.83 -10.93
CA ALA A 15 -10.07 -43.05 -10.17
C ALA A 15 -9.91 -42.76 -8.66
N GLU A 16 -10.47 -43.64 -7.84
CA GLU A 16 -10.45 -43.61 -6.38
C GLU A 16 -9.05 -43.87 -5.82
N ALA A 17 -8.55 -42.95 -4.99
CA ALA A 17 -7.31 -43.10 -4.25
C ALA A 17 -7.56 -43.91 -2.96
N SER A 18 -6.84 -45.03 -2.85
CA SER A 18 -6.83 -45.91 -1.69
C SER A 18 -6.02 -45.28 -0.56
N ALA A 19 -6.54 -45.35 0.67
CA ALA A 19 -5.96 -44.74 1.85
C ALA A 19 -4.67 -45.45 2.27
N ASP A 20 -3.59 -44.66 2.38
CA ASP A 20 -2.32 -45.09 2.96
C ASP A 20 -2.47 -45.32 4.46
N THR A 21 -1.83 -46.39 4.92
CA THR A 21 -1.85 -46.87 6.31
C THR A 21 -0.76 -46.12 7.10
N GLU A 22 -1.17 -45.18 7.96
CA GLU A 22 -0.26 -44.57 8.93
C GLU A 22 0.10 -45.58 10.03
N THR A 23 1.39 -45.87 10.13
CA THR A 23 1.96 -46.71 11.20
C THR A 23 2.21 -45.81 12.42
N THR A 24 1.42 -45.99 13.47
CA THR A 24 1.55 -45.25 14.74
C THR A 24 2.71 -45.83 15.56
N ALA A 25 3.77 -45.04 15.76
CA ALA A 25 4.79 -45.34 16.76
C ALA A 25 4.23 -45.02 18.15
N ALA A 26 4.19 -46.01 19.04
CA ALA A 26 3.70 -45.86 20.41
C ALA A 26 4.59 -44.89 21.21
N GLN A 27 4.06 -43.72 21.52
CA GLN A 27 4.68 -42.76 22.42
C GLN A 27 4.46 -43.24 23.87
N MET A 28 5.54 -43.62 24.56
CA MET A 28 5.47 -44.01 25.97
C MET A 28 5.17 -42.78 26.85
N ASP A 29 4.04 -42.83 27.55
CA ASP A 29 3.58 -41.80 28.47
C ASP A 29 4.34 -41.90 29.81
N HIS A 30 5.27 -40.96 30.04
CA HIS A 30 6.04 -40.86 31.29
C HIS A 30 5.27 -40.14 32.43
N SER A 31 4.02 -39.69 32.21
CA SER A 31 3.23 -38.97 33.23
C SER A 31 2.76 -39.85 34.40
N LYS A 32 2.97 -41.17 34.32
CA LYS A 32 2.61 -42.13 35.37
C LYS A 32 3.75 -42.48 36.34
N MET A 33 4.92 -41.86 36.21
CA MET A 33 6.02 -42.07 37.16
C MET A 33 5.90 -41.13 38.37
N ASP A 34 5.44 -41.70 39.48
CA ASP A 34 5.37 -41.01 40.78
C ASP A 34 6.77 -40.90 41.41
N HIS A 35 7.40 -39.73 41.28
CA HIS A 35 8.69 -39.41 41.89
C HIS A 35 8.56 -38.99 43.38
N SER A 36 7.36 -38.96 43.96
CA SER A 36 7.15 -38.51 45.35
C SER A 36 7.66 -39.47 46.43
N LYS A 37 8.11 -40.67 46.04
CA LYS A 37 8.64 -41.69 46.94
C LYS A 37 10.16 -41.69 47.10
N MET A 38 10.88 -40.80 46.42
CA MET A 38 12.32 -40.64 46.62
C MET A 38 12.62 -39.58 47.68
N ASP A 39 12.93 -40.04 48.89
CA ASP A 39 13.41 -39.22 49.99
C ASP A 39 14.89 -38.85 49.79
N HIS A 40 15.12 -37.65 49.27
CA HIS A 40 16.47 -37.08 49.09
C HIS A 40 17.09 -36.55 50.40
N SER A 41 16.38 -36.60 51.54
CA SER A 41 16.87 -36.07 52.81
C SER A 41 17.94 -36.93 53.49
N LYS A 42 18.22 -38.12 52.94
CA LYS A 42 19.24 -39.06 53.46
C LYS A 42 20.57 -39.03 52.71
N MET A 43 20.73 -38.16 51.70
CA MET A 43 22.01 -37.98 51.03
C MET A 43 22.79 -36.83 51.67
N ASP A 44 23.75 -37.21 52.51
CA ASP A 44 24.72 -36.29 53.09
C ASP A 44 25.82 -35.98 52.07
N HIS A 45 25.77 -34.77 51.49
CA HIS A 45 26.79 -34.27 50.56
C HIS A 45 28.00 -33.65 51.26
N SER A 46 28.06 -33.62 52.59
CA SER A 46 29.14 -32.99 53.36
C SER A 46 30.42 -33.85 53.46
N ALA A 47 30.34 -35.13 53.07
CA ALA A 47 31.48 -36.05 53.07
C ALA A 47 32.28 -36.10 51.75
N MET A 48 31.90 -35.32 50.73
CA MET A 48 32.63 -35.24 49.46
C MET A 48 33.70 -34.15 49.52
N ASP A 49 34.91 -34.57 49.87
CA ASP A 49 36.10 -33.73 49.83
C ASP A 49 36.58 -33.55 48.38
N HIS A 50 36.26 -32.40 47.79
CA HIS A 50 36.72 -32.01 46.46
C HIS A 50 38.18 -31.49 46.44
N SER A 51 38.87 -31.41 47.59
CA SER A 51 40.24 -30.87 47.67
C SER A 51 41.33 -31.85 47.22
N GLN A 52 40.99 -33.12 47.04
CA GLN A 52 41.91 -34.15 46.53
C GLN A 52 41.87 -34.31 45.00
N MET A 53 41.09 -33.52 44.29
CA MET A 53 41.16 -33.48 42.83
C MET A 53 42.29 -32.54 42.38
N ASP A 54 43.47 -33.12 42.20
CA ASP A 54 44.60 -32.43 41.59
C ASP A 54 44.35 -32.20 40.09
N HIS A 55 43.87 -31.01 39.75
CA HIS A 55 43.69 -30.57 38.37
C HIS A 55 45.03 -30.35 37.63
N ALA A 56 46.19 -30.34 38.31
CA ALA A 56 47.50 -30.15 37.69
C ALA A 56 48.07 -31.42 37.04
N ALA A 57 47.58 -32.60 37.43
CA ALA A 57 47.89 -33.87 36.75
C ALA A 57 47.17 -33.99 35.39
N MET A 58 46.17 -33.14 35.12
CA MET A 58 45.52 -33.02 33.82
C MET A 58 46.41 -32.17 32.91
N SER A 59 47.35 -32.83 32.25
CA SER A 59 48.22 -32.20 31.24
C SER A 59 47.38 -31.62 30.10
N HIS A 60 47.00 -30.35 30.21
CA HIS A 60 46.51 -29.53 29.10
C HIS A 60 47.69 -29.09 28.24
N ALA A 61 48.37 -30.06 27.61
CA ALA A 61 49.17 -29.75 26.44
C ALA A 61 48.23 -29.12 25.40
N PRO A 62 48.59 -28.01 24.73
CA PRO A 62 47.78 -27.52 23.63
C PRO A 62 47.71 -28.64 22.60
N ALA A 63 46.51 -29.15 22.37
CA ALA A 63 46.28 -30.09 21.29
C ALA A 63 46.85 -29.46 20.02
N ALA A 64 47.81 -30.13 19.37
CA ALA A 64 48.27 -29.73 18.05
C ALA A 64 47.04 -29.49 17.16
N PRO A 65 47.02 -28.46 16.29
CA PRO A 65 45.85 -28.17 15.48
C PRO A 65 45.46 -29.43 14.72
N MET A 66 44.39 -30.07 15.17
CA MET A 66 43.89 -31.27 14.54
C MET A 66 43.34 -30.81 13.20
N ALA A 67 43.95 -31.26 12.10
CA ALA A 67 43.35 -31.11 10.80
C ALA A 67 41.89 -31.61 10.88
N PRO A 68 40.93 -30.90 10.26
CA PRO A 68 39.54 -31.34 10.24
C PRO A 68 39.46 -32.83 9.89
N ARG A 69 38.69 -33.59 10.68
CA ARG A 69 38.52 -35.05 10.47
C ARG A 69 38.07 -35.38 9.05
N GLU A 70 37.43 -34.43 8.40
CA GLU A 70 37.11 -34.45 6.98
C GLU A 70 37.74 -33.21 6.33
N PRO A 71 38.77 -33.38 5.47
CA PRO A 71 39.35 -32.28 4.73
C PRO A 71 38.28 -31.59 3.89
N ILE A 72 38.12 -30.28 4.04
CA ILE A 72 37.23 -29.49 3.17
C ILE A 72 37.82 -29.59 1.75
N PRO A 73 37.07 -30.13 0.77
CA PRO A 73 37.57 -30.24 -0.58
C PRO A 73 37.89 -28.83 -1.13
N PRO A 74 38.95 -28.71 -1.94
CA PRO A 74 39.28 -27.43 -2.55
C PRO A 74 38.14 -27.00 -3.47
N VAL A 75 37.70 -25.73 -3.35
CA VAL A 75 36.65 -25.18 -4.20
C VAL A 75 37.08 -25.24 -5.67
N THR A 76 36.38 -26.05 -6.44
CA THR A 76 36.61 -26.22 -7.88
C THR A 76 35.99 -25.07 -8.67
N ASP A 77 36.36 -24.94 -9.95
CA ASP A 77 35.67 -24.00 -10.86
C ASP A 77 34.20 -24.38 -11.07
N ALA A 78 33.88 -25.68 -11.00
CA ALA A 78 32.51 -26.16 -11.06
C ALA A 78 31.70 -25.70 -9.84
N ASP A 79 32.28 -25.72 -8.64
CA ASP A 79 31.64 -25.21 -7.42
C ASP A 79 31.38 -23.71 -7.50
N ARG A 80 32.32 -22.94 -8.05
CA ARG A 80 32.14 -21.49 -8.30
C ARG A 80 31.03 -21.22 -9.32
N ALA A 81 30.98 -21.99 -10.41
CA ALA A 81 29.93 -21.86 -11.42
C ALA A 81 28.55 -22.27 -10.90
N ALA A 82 28.48 -23.29 -10.03
CA ALA A 82 27.25 -23.75 -9.40
C ALA A 82 26.75 -22.80 -8.30
N ALA A 83 27.65 -22.10 -7.60
CA ALA A 83 27.30 -21.11 -6.58
C ALA A 83 26.71 -19.82 -7.18
N PHE A 84 27.09 -19.49 -8.41
CA PHE A 84 26.59 -18.33 -9.15
C PHE A 84 26.06 -18.78 -10.52
N PRO A 85 24.95 -19.54 -10.56
CA PRO A 85 24.31 -19.85 -11.83
C PRO A 85 24.02 -18.53 -12.55
N PRO A 86 24.12 -18.47 -13.89
CA PRO A 86 23.73 -17.28 -14.65
C PRO A 86 22.34 -16.86 -14.21
N ILE A 87 22.25 -15.71 -13.52
CA ILE A 87 20.98 -15.16 -13.10
C ILE A 87 20.28 -14.76 -14.39
N ASP A 88 19.22 -15.47 -14.74
CA ASP A 88 18.32 -15.02 -15.78
C ASP A 88 17.63 -13.76 -15.26
N HIS A 89 18.21 -12.60 -15.57
CA HIS A 89 17.65 -11.31 -15.23
C HIS A 89 16.27 -11.07 -15.88
N GLY A 90 15.87 -11.89 -16.87
CA GLY A 90 14.53 -11.92 -17.45
C GLY A 90 13.53 -12.81 -16.68
N ALA A 91 13.99 -13.73 -15.83
CA ALA A 91 13.14 -14.57 -14.98
C ALA A 91 12.69 -13.84 -13.70
N MET A 92 13.33 -12.73 -13.33
CA MET A 92 12.86 -11.86 -12.27
C MET A 92 11.70 -11.00 -12.77
N GLN A 93 10.48 -11.30 -12.34
CA GLN A 93 9.34 -10.43 -12.58
C GLN A 93 9.56 -9.08 -11.87
N HIS A 94 9.94 -8.06 -12.63
CA HIS A 94 9.94 -6.68 -12.16
C HIS A 94 8.51 -6.16 -12.08
N ALA A 95 8.25 -5.29 -11.10
CA ALA A 95 7.00 -4.53 -11.08
C ALA A 95 6.87 -3.70 -12.37
N PRO A 96 5.64 -3.43 -12.84
CA PRO A 96 5.43 -2.55 -13.99
C PRO A 96 6.15 -1.22 -13.79
N ALA A 97 6.95 -0.81 -14.79
CA ALA A 97 7.62 0.49 -14.79
C ALA A 97 6.63 1.67 -14.85
N ILE A 98 5.40 1.39 -15.28
CA ILE A 98 4.29 2.35 -15.35
C ILE A 98 3.09 1.73 -14.64
N ASN A 99 2.55 2.48 -13.69
CA ASN A 99 1.34 2.16 -12.95
C ASN A 99 0.27 3.21 -13.25
N SER A 100 -0.98 2.88 -12.94
CA SER A 100 -2.09 3.81 -13.08
C SER A 100 -3.16 3.57 -12.03
N LEU A 101 -3.83 4.64 -11.63
CA LEU A 101 -5.01 4.61 -10.78
C LEU A 101 -6.10 5.47 -11.40
N VAL A 102 -7.34 5.01 -11.29
CA VAL A 102 -8.52 5.85 -11.46
C VAL A 102 -9.36 5.69 -10.21
N LEU A 103 -9.69 6.81 -9.58
CA LEU A 103 -10.48 6.91 -8.37
C LEU A 103 -11.67 7.81 -8.66
N ILE A 104 -12.86 7.34 -8.29
CA ILE A 104 -14.10 8.11 -8.33
C ILE A 104 -14.53 8.26 -6.88
N ASP A 105 -14.18 9.38 -6.27
CA ASP A 105 -14.44 9.65 -4.84
C ASP A 105 -15.89 10.04 -4.59
N ARG A 106 -16.54 10.64 -5.59
CA ARG A 106 -17.94 11.00 -5.54
C ARG A 106 -18.60 10.74 -6.87
N LEU A 107 -19.71 10.03 -6.85
CA LEU A 107 -20.63 9.91 -7.97
C LEU A 107 -22.04 9.79 -7.41
N GLU A 108 -22.71 10.92 -7.33
CA GLU A 108 -24.00 11.05 -6.66
C GLU A 108 -25.05 11.58 -7.62
N GLN A 109 -26.26 11.06 -7.45
CA GLN A 109 -27.46 11.59 -8.08
C GLN A 109 -28.57 11.64 -7.04
N TRP A 110 -29.26 12.77 -6.96
CA TRP A 110 -30.43 12.94 -6.09
C TRP A 110 -31.63 13.43 -6.89
N ASP A 111 -32.80 12.93 -6.51
CA ASP A 111 -34.10 13.35 -7.02
C ASP A 111 -35.05 13.49 -5.83
N GLY A 112 -35.21 14.71 -5.34
CA GLY A 112 -36.11 15.07 -4.24
C GLY A 112 -37.20 16.04 -4.70
N ASN A 113 -38.21 16.24 -3.86
CA ASN A 113 -39.39 17.06 -4.17
C ASN A 113 -39.04 18.47 -4.67
N ASP A 114 -37.97 19.07 -4.14
CA ASP A 114 -37.56 20.45 -4.45
C ASP A 114 -36.21 20.56 -5.17
N ALA A 115 -35.48 19.45 -5.35
CA ALA A 115 -34.14 19.49 -5.93
C ALA A 115 -33.79 18.20 -6.67
N LYS A 116 -33.27 18.37 -7.88
CA LYS A 116 -32.68 17.29 -8.69
C LYS A 116 -31.27 17.69 -9.06
N GLY A 117 -30.32 16.79 -8.87
CA GLY A 117 -28.95 17.09 -9.22
C GLY A 117 -28.02 15.90 -9.25
N GLN A 118 -26.81 16.18 -9.69
CA GLN A 118 -25.72 15.23 -9.86
C GLN A 118 -24.43 15.89 -9.41
N ALA A 119 -23.57 15.15 -8.73
CA ALA A 119 -22.23 15.60 -8.37
C ALA A 119 -21.21 14.49 -8.66
N TRP A 120 -20.05 14.88 -9.17
CA TRP A 120 -18.95 13.95 -9.37
C TRP A 120 -17.61 14.54 -8.96
N GLU A 121 -16.72 13.65 -8.58
CA GLU A 121 -15.32 13.93 -8.33
C GLU A 121 -14.50 12.69 -8.70
N ALA A 122 -13.57 12.87 -9.63
CA ALA A 122 -12.74 11.80 -10.15
C ALA A 122 -11.29 12.26 -10.29
N THR A 123 -10.38 11.41 -9.85
CA THR A 123 -8.93 11.60 -9.95
C THR A 123 -8.32 10.39 -10.64
N GLY A 124 -7.45 10.65 -11.62
CA GLY A 124 -6.68 9.62 -12.27
C GLY A 124 -5.21 10.00 -12.33
N TRP A 125 -4.32 9.01 -12.29
CA TRP A 125 -2.92 9.22 -12.61
C TRP A 125 -2.33 8.03 -13.36
N VAL A 126 -1.30 8.31 -14.14
CA VAL A 126 -0.50 7.31 -14.86
C VAL A 126 0.97 7.73 -14.83
N GLY A 127 1.87 6.79 -14.53
CA GLY A 127 3.30 7.06 -14.50
C GLY A 127 4.09 6.05 -13.69
N GLY A 128 5.39 6.31 -13.56
CA GLY A 128 6.29 5.52 -12.72
C GLY A 128 6.38 6.05 -11.30
N ASP A 129 7.41 5.62 -10.57
CA ASP A 129 7.59 5.98 -9.16
C ASP A 129 7.99 7.45 -8.95
N ILE A 130 8.57 8.09 -9.98
CA ILE A 130 9.09 9.47 -9.88
C ILE A 130 8.21 10.45 -10.65
N ASN A 131 7.78 10.11 -11.86
CA ASN A 131 7.06 11.05 -12.74
C ASN A 131 5.68 10.50 -13.06
N ARG A 132 4.65 11.31 -12.83
CA ARG A 132 3.23 10.95 -13.01
C ARG A 132 2.48 12.06 -13.76
N LEU A 133 1.58 11.66 -14.64
CA LEU A 133 0.55 12.53 -15.19
C LEU A 133 -0.71 12.36 -14.36
N TRP A 134 -1.31 13.46 -13.95
CA TRP A 134 -2.52 13.51 -13.15
C TRP A 134 -3.64 14.19 -13.93
N LEU A 135 -4.84 13.65 -13.81
CA LEU A 135 -6.06 14.21 -14.35
C LEU A 135 -7.10 14.26 -13.24
N ARG A 136 -7.72 15.42 -13.02
CA ARG A 136 -8.81 15.57 -12.05
C ARG A 136 -10.00 16.23 -12.70
N SER A 137 -11.19 15.73 -12.39
CA SER A 137 -12.45 16.26 -12.89
C SER A 137 -13.42 16.37 -11.73
N SER A 138 -14.05 17.53 -11.60
CA SER A 138 -15.14 17.73 -10.65
C SER A 138 -16.28 18.51 -11.31
N GLY A 139 -17.48 18.28 -10.83
CA GLY A 139 -18.63 19.06 -11.26
C GLY A 139 -19.90 18.79 -10.49
N GLU A 140 -20.80 19.75 -10.60
CA GLU A 140 -22.11 19.76 -9.97
C GLU A 140 -23.14 20.26 -10.98
N ARG A 141 -24.25 19.54 -11.05
CA ARG A 141 -25.40 19.85 -11.89
C ARG A 141 -26.64 19.92 -11.03
N SER A 142 -27.45 20.94 -11.23
CA SER A 142 -28.74 21.13 -10.57
C SER A 142 -29.77 21.66 -11.58
N GLY A 143 -31.01 21.18 -11.48
CA GLY A 143 -32.11 21.67 -12.33
C GLY A 143 -31.84 21.54 -13.84
N GLY A 144 -31.11 20.50 -14.25
CA GLY A 144 -30.74 20.26 -15.66
C GLY A 144 -29.57 21.09 -16.18
N ARG A 145 -29.01 22.01 -15.38
CA ARG A 145 -27.86 22.86 -15.76
C ARG A 145 -26.60 22.47 -15.01
N THR A 146 -25.44 22.83 -15.56
CA THR A 146 -24.15 22.68 -14.87
C THR A 146 -23.85 23.97 -14.10
N GLU A 147 -23.80 23.85 -12.78
CA GLU A 147 -23.57 24.98 -11.88
C GLU A 147 -22.06 25.21 -11.68
N ALA A 148 -21.30 24.13 -11.48
CA ALA A 148 -19.85 24.18 -11.40
C ALA A 148 -19.24 23.00 -12.15
N SER A 149 -18.12 23.21 -12.84
CA SER A 149 -17.33 22.13 -13.43
C SER A 149 -15.93 22.61 -13.75
N ASN A 150 -14.94 21.76 -13.46
CA ASN A 150 -13.56 22.00 -13.81
C ASN A 150 -12.83 20.71 -14.21
N LEU A 151 -11.72 20.88 -14.91
CA LEU A 151 -10.77 19.83 -15.27
C LEU A 151 -9.35 20.32 -14.98
N GLU A 152 -8.54 19.48 -14.35
CA GLU A 152 -7.12 19.74 -14.09
C GLU A 152 -6.26 18.67 -14.74
N ALA A 153 -5.22 19.09 -15.45
CA ALA A 153 -4.20 18.21 -16.01
C ALA A 153 -2.84 18.66 -15.51
N MET A 154 -2.13 17.78 -14.79
CA MET A 154 -0.89 18.12 -14.10
C MET A 154 0.21 17.10 -14.40
N TYR A 155 1.44 17.58 -14.52
CA TYR A 155 2.65 16.79 -14.42
C TYR A 155 3.15 16.83 -12.98
N GLY A 156 3.34 15.66 -12.37
CA GLY A 156 3.85 15.50 -11.02
C GLY A 156 5.22 14.85 -11.01
N ARG A 157 6.10 15.34 -10.12
CA ARG A 157 7.39 14.73 -9.82
C ARG A 157 7.54 14.51 -8.32
N ALA A 158 7.82 13.27 -7.92
CA ALA A 158 8.18 12.94 -6.55
C ALA A 158 9.48 13.65 -6.16
N VAL A 159 9.43 14.46 -5.10
CA VAL A 159 10.58 15.14 -4.51
C VAL A 159 11.01 14.49 -3.20
N SER A 160 10.12 13.69 -2.60
CA SER A 160 10.40 12.83 -1.45
C SER A 160 9.51 11.59 -1.51
N PRO A 161 9.74 10.57 -0.67
CA PRO A 161 8.92 9.35 -0.66
C PRO A 161 7.41 9.58 -0.43
N TRP A 162 7.04 10.73 0.14
CA TRP A 162 5.66 11.04 0.52
C TRP A 162 5.10 12.29 -0.18
N TRP A 163 5.88 12.97 -1.02
CA TRP A 163 5.47 14.26 -1.60
C TRP A 163 5.85 14.38 -3.07
N ASP A 164 4.86 14.80 -3.85
CA ASP A 164 4.97 15.17 -5.26
C ASP A 164 4.80 16.69 -5.40
N VAL A 165 5.64 17.30 -6.24
CA VAL A 165 5.42 18.65 -6.77
C VAL A 165 4.67 18.53 -8.09
N LEU A 166 3.62 19.30 -8.26
CA LEU A 166 2.74 19.31 -9.42
C LEU A 166 2.87 20.63 -10.18
N VAL A 167 2.84 20.58 -11.50
CA VAL A 167 2.70 21.75 -12.38
C VAL A 167 1.74 21.40 -13.51
N GLY A 168 0.85 22.32 -13.88
CA GLY A 168 -0.11 22.01 -14.92
C GLY A 168 -1.10 23.13 -15.20
N VAL A 169 -2.23 22.70 -15.75
CA VAL A 169 -3.30 23.58 -16.19
C VAL A 169 -4.62 23.13 -15.57
N ARG A 170 -5.43 24.12 -15.20
CA ARG A 170 -6.80 23.92 -14.76
C ARG A 170 -7.73 24.72 -15.67
N GLN A 171 -8.82 24.11 -16.09
CA GLN A 171 -9.89 24.76 -16.83
C GLN A 171 -11.17 24.75 -15.99
N ASP A 172 -11.70 25.93 -15.68
CA ASP A 172 -13.06 26.07 -15.18
C ASP A 172 -14.01 26.28 -16.36
N PHE A 173 -15.10 25.52 -16.41
CA PHE A 173 -16.16 25.67 -17.43
C PHE A 173 -17.35 26.49 -16.94
N ARG A 174 -17.61 26.47 -15.62
CA ARG A 174 -18.73 27.13 -14.92
C ARG A 174 -18.25 27.59 -13.53
N PRO A 175 -18.93 28.51 -12.82
CA PRO A 175 -20.22 29.17 -13.11
C PRO A 175 -20.17 30.41 -14.01
N GLY A 176 -19.00 30.98 -14.27
CA GLY A 176 -18.83 32.14 -15.17
C GLY A 176 -18.37 31.73 -16.57
N ASP A 177 -17.81 32.68 -17.31
CA ASP A 177 -17.08 32.41 -18.55
C ASP A 177 -15.94 31.42 -18.29
N SER A 178 -15.64 30.60 -19.29
CA SER A 178 -14.60 29.58 -19.16
C SER A 178 -13.25 30.23 -18.89
N ARG A 179 -12.49 29.67 -17.94
CA ARG A 179 -11.22 30.24 -17.49
C ARG A 179 -10.13 29.19 -17.40
N THR A 180 -8.99 29.53 -17.96
CA THR A 180 -7.76 28.75 -17.87
C THR A 180 -6.88 29.30 -16.76
N TRP A 181 -6.28 28.39 -16.00
CA TRP A 181 -5.35 28.68 -14.92
C TRP A 181 -4.06 27.90 -15.16
N ALA A 182 -2.92 28.57 -14.99
CA ALA A 182 -1.67 27.90 -14.69
C ALA A 182 -1.69 27.48 -13.22
N ALA A 183 -1.17 26.29 -12.92
CA ALA A 183 -1.22 25.72 -11.59
C ALA A 183 0.14 25.16 -11.15
N VAL A 184 0.47 25.34 -9.87
CA VAL A 184 1.58 24.68 -9.18
C VAL A 184 1.05 24.13 -7.87
N GLY A 185 1.34 22.88 -7.56
CA GLY A 185 0.80 22.22 -6.38
C GLY A 185 1.78 21.29 -5.67
N LEU A 186 1.35 20.86 -4.49
CA LEU A 186 1.97 19.83 -3.67
C LEU A 186 0.89 18.81 -3.35
N GLN A 187 1.20 17.53 -3.53
CA GLN A 187 0.34 16.43 -3.11
C GLN A 187 1.17 15.41 -2.35
N GLY A 188 0.65 14.92 -1.23
CA GLY A 188 1.39 13.96 -0.45
C GLY A 188 0.73 13.53 0.84
N LEU A 189 1.51 12.78 1.62
CA LEU A 189 1.17 12.35 2.96
C LEU A 189 1.98 13.17 3.97
N ALA A 190 1.30 14.03 4.73
CA ALA A 190 1.90 14.79 5.81
C ALA A 190 2.14 13.92 7.06
N PRO A 191 2.95 14.40 8.04
CA PRO A 191 3.14 13.71 9.31
C PRO A 191 1.81 13.31 9.94
N TYR A 192 1.79 12.20 10.67
CA TYR A 192 0.56 11.59 11.20
C TYR A 192 -0.39 11.02 10.14
N LYS A 193 0.04 10.82 8.89
CA LYS A 193 -0.76 10.20 7.81
C LYS A 193 -1.94 11.03 7.32
N PHE A 194 -1.86 12.35 7.43
CA PHE A 194 -2.82 13.22 6.75
C PHE A 194 -2.55 13.18 5.24
N GLN A 195 -3.57 12.86 4.46
CA GLN A 195 -3.52 13.09 3.02
C GLN A 195 -3.67 14.59 2.80
N SER A 196 -2.77 15.18 2.03
CA SER A 196 -2.66 16.64 1.95
C SER A 196 -2.44 17.08 0.51
N GLN A 197 -3.16 18.13 0.15
CA GLN A 197 -3.06 18.78 -1.14
C GLN A 197 -2.99 20.29 -0.94
N ALA A 198 -2.11 20.95 -1.67
CA ALA A 198 -2.08 22.39 -1.76
C ALA A 198 -1.80 22.81 -3.21
N ALA A 199 -2.45 23.87 -3.69
CA ALA A 199 -2.26 24.37 -5.03
C ALA A 199 -2.35 25.90 -5.10
N LEU A 200 -1.50 26.48 -5.92
CA LEU A 200 -1.51 27.88 -6.32
C LEU A 200 -1.93 27.97 -7.78
N TYR A 201 -2.84 28.88 -8.08
CA TYR A 201 -3.40 29.09 -9.40
C TYR A 201 -3.21 30.54 -9.85
N ALA A 202 -2.81 30.71 -11.11
CA ALA A 202 -2.73 32.00 -11.79
C ALA A 202 -3.64 31.98 -13.04
N GLY A 203 -4.70 32.78 -13.00
CA GLY A 203 -5.75 32.81 -14.01
C GLY A 203 -5.41 33.72 -15.18
N SER A 204 -5.94 33.40 -16.37
CA SER A 204 -5.76 34.20 -17.59
C SER A 204 -6.23 35.66 -17.47
N GLY A 205 -7.12 35.97 -16.53
CA GLY A 205 -7.59 37.33 -16.24
C GLY A 205 -6.83 38.04 -15.11
N GLY A 206 -5.65 37.56 -14.70
CA GLY A 206 -4.83 38.16 -13.65
C GLY A 206 -5.28 37.84 -12.22
N GLN A 207 -6.08 36.80 -12.05
CA GLN A 207 -6.50 36.30 -10.74
C GLN A 207 -5.43 35.39 -10.14
N LEU A 208 -5.27 35.45 -8.82
CA LEU A 208 -4.42 34.54 -8.06
C LEU A 208 -5.27 33.87 -6.98
N MET A 209 -5.14 32.56 -6.85
CA MET A 209 -5.86 31.75 -5.87
C MET A 209 -4.92 30.71 -5.25
N ALA A 210 -5.11 30.42 -3.97
CA ALA A 210 -4.51 29.29 -3.28
C ALA A 210 -5.62 28.40 -2.73
N LYS A 211 -5.44 27.08 -2.81
CA LYS A 211 -6.32 26.08 -2.20
C LYS A 211 -5.48 25.08 -1.41
N ALA A 212 -6.01 24.64 -0.27
CA ALA A 212 -5.43 23.57 0.51
C ALA A 212 -6.53 22.65 1.03
N GLU A 213 -6.29 21.34 0.96
CA GLU A 213 -7.19 20.30 1.41
C GLU A 213 -6.40 19.29 2.25
N MET A 214 -7.01 18.83 3.33
CA MET A 214 -6.46 17.84 4.23
C MET A 214 -7.52 16.82 4.60
N GLU A 215 -7.14 15.56 4.57
CA GLU A 215 -8.01 14.43 4.88
C GLU A 215 -7.29 13.44 5.80
N TYR A 216 -8.06 12.68 6.58
CA TYR A 216 -7.52 11.68 7.48
C TYR A 216 -8.40 10.44 7.55
N ASP A 217 -7.82 9.26 7.35
CA ASP A 217 -8.57 8.00 7.44
C ASP A 217 -8.55 7.46 8.89
N VAL A 218 -9.67 7.62 9.61
CA VAL A 218 -9.88 7.02 10.92
C VAL A 218 -10.50 5.64 10.74
N LEU A 219 -9.73 4.59 11.00
CA LEU A 219 -10.23 3.21 11.01
C LEU A 219 -11.09 2.98 12.25
N LEU A 220 -12.41 3.04 12.10
CA LEU A 220 -13.35 2.63 13.16
C LEU A 220 -13.36 1.09 13.30
N THR A 221 -13.26 0.40 12.16
CA THR A 221 -12.98 -1.04 12.06
C THR A 221 -12.05 -1.29 10.87
N ASN A 222 -11.68 -2.56 10.61
CA ASN A 222 -10.89 -2.93 9.42
C ASN A 222 -11.61 -2.71 8.08
N ARG A 223 -12.89 -2.31 8.08
CA ARG A 223 -13.69 -2.02 6.87
C ARG A 223 -14.54 -0.76 6.96
N LEU A 224 -14.65 -0.16 8.14
CA LEU A 224 -15.45 1.05 8.37
C LEU A 224 -14.47 2.20 8.65
N ILE A 225 -14.41 3.15 7.72
CA ILE A 225 -13.47 4.27 7.78
C ILE A 225 -14.27 5.56 7.90
N LEU A 226 -13.93 6.37 8.90
CA LEU A 226 -14.42 7.73 9.03
C LEU A 226 -13.34 8.68 8.50
N GLN A 227 -13.70 9.49 7.51
CA GLN A 227 -12.80 10.39 6.79
C GLN A 227 -13.25 11.84 6.99
N PRO A 228 -12.77 12.53 8.04
CA PRO A 228 -12.85 13.97 8.12
C PRO A 228 -12.02 14.63 7.01
N LEU A 229 -12.59 15.69 6.44
CA LEU A 229 -11.99 16.52 5.39
C LEU A 229 -12.04 17.97 5.82
N LEU A 230 -10.94 18.70 5.60
CA LEU A 230 -10.87 20.14 5.78
C LEU A 230 -10.30 20.79 4.51
N GLY A 231 -10.99 21.80 4.00
CA GLY A 231 -10.59 22.58 2.83
C GLY A 231 -10.54 24.07 3.16
N ALA A 232 -9.63 24.78 2.52
CA ALA A 232 -9.57 26.24 2.59
C ALA A 232 -9.15 26.83 1.24
N ALA A 233 -9.75 27.97 0.89
CA ALA A 233 -9.41 28.72 -0.32
C ALA A 233 -9.17 30.20 -0.01
N VAL A 234 -8.12 30.75 -0.63
CA VAL A 234 -7.72 32.15 -0.52
C VAL A 234 -7.62 32.73 -1.93
N ALA A 235 -8.18 33.91 -2.17
CA ALA A 235 -8.03 34.63 -3.44
C ALA A 235 -7.45 36.03 -3.25
N ALA A 236 -6.69 36.50 -4.22
CA ALA A 236 -6.09 37.83 -4.17
C ALA A 236 -7.06 38.97 -4.55
N ARG A 237 -8.20 38.64 -5.20
CA ARG A 237 -9.16 39.60 -5.75
C ARG A 237 -10.59 39.14 -5.53
N ASP A 238 -11.50 40.09 -5.47
CA ASP A 238 -12.95 39.84 -5.42
C ASP A 238 -13.49 39.49 -6.81
N GLU A 239 -14.32 38.46 -6.88
CA GLU A 239 -15.07 38.05 -8.06
C GLU A 239 -16.53 37.68 -7.68
N PRO A 240 -17.41 38.68 -7.50
CA PRO A 240 -18.79 38.45 -7.07
C PRO A 240 -19.59 37.54 -8.00
N GLN A 241 -19.33 37.60 -9.30
CA GLN A 241 -19.99 36.73 -10.30
C GLN A 241 -19.68 35.24 -10.12
N ARG A 242 -18.60 34.91 -9.39
CA ARG A 242 -18.18 33.55 -9.07
C ARG A 242 -18.33 33.23 -7.57
N GLY A 243 -18.87 34.16 -6.78
CA GLY A 243 -18.99 34.02 -5.31
C GLY A 243 -17.63 34.01 -4.58
N ILE A 244 -16.56 34.52 -5.19
CA ILE A 244 -15.21 34.49 -4.63
C ILE A 244 -14.91 35.86 -4.00
N GLY A 245 -14.64 35.89 -2.71
CA GLY A 245 -14.14 37.10 -2.02
C GLY A 245 -12.61 37.17 -2.01
N ARG A 246 -12.05 38.36 -1.79
CA ARG A 246 -10.63 38.58 -1.52
C ARG A 246 -10.27 38.09 -0.11
N GLY A 247 -9.08 37.52 0.02
CA GLY A 247 -8.59 36.91 1.26
C GLY A 247 -9.07 35.48 1.40
N LEU A 248 -9.19 35.00 2.64
CA LEU A 248 -9.81 33.71 2.95
C LEU A 248 -11.29 33.79 2.61
N ASN A 249 -11.72 33.03 1.60
CA ASN A 249 -13.07 33.13 1.06
C ASN A 249 -13.90 31.86 1.20
N SER A 250 -13.26 30.71 1.36
CA SER A 250 -13.93 29.46 1.69
C SER A 250 -13.15 28.71 2.76
N VAL A 251 -13.89 28.15 3.71
CA VAL A 251 -13.44 27.14 4.65
C VAL A 251 -14.52 26.06 4.65
N GLU A 252 -14.13 24.86 4.28
CA GLU A 252 -15.03 23.72 4.13
C GLU A 252 -14.59 22.64 5.12
N ALA A 253 -15.56 22.03 5.79
CA ALA A 253 -15.35 20.87 6.64
C ALA A 253 -16.36 19.80 6.22
N GLY A 254 -15.84 18.63 5.87
CA GLY A 254 -16.61 17.47 5.46
C GLY A 254 -16.37 16.31 6.41
N LEU A 255 -17.35 15.41 6.48
CA LEU A 255 -17.21 14.15 7.16
C LEU A 255 -17.83 13.06 6.29
N ARG A 256 -17.00 12.10 5.87
CA ARG A 256 -17.43 10.96 5.05
C ARG A 256 -17.30 9.68 5.86
N LEU A 257 -18.31 8.83 5.83
CA LEU A 257 -18.25 7.48 6.39
C LEU A 257 -18.28 6.49 5.22
N ARG A 258 -17.22 5.69 5.10
CA ARG A 258 -17.02 4.75 3.99
C ARG A 258 -16.99 3.32 4.50
N TYR A 259 -17.64 2.41 3.78
CA TYR A 259 -17.58 0.97 4.06
C TYR A 259 -16.89 0.19 2.93
N GLU A 260 -15.75 -0.41 3.22
CA GLU A 260 -14.97 -1.19 2.26
C GLU A 260 -15.52 -2.62 2.10
N PHE A 261 -16.39 -2.82 1.11
CA PHE A 261 -16.77 -4.16 0.65
C PHE A 261 -15.58 -4.88 0.02
N SER A 262 -14.78 -4.14 -0.74
CA SER A 262 -13.49 -4.57 -1.28
C SER A 262 -12.54 -3.37 -1.39
N ARG A 263 -11.24 -3.61 -1.59
CA ARG A 263 -10.26 -2.52 -1.80
C ARG A 263 -10.51 -1.67 -3.06
N ARG A 264 -11.37 -2.14 -3.98
CA ARG A 264 -11.73 -1.43 -5.22
C ARG A 264 -13.11 -0.80 -5.18
N PHE A 265 -13.91 -1.10 -4.15
CA PHE A 265 -15.27 -0.62 -4.03
C PHE A 265 -15.61 -0.38 -2.56
N ALA A 266 -15.73 0.90 -2.24
CA ALA A 266 -15.89 1.42 -0.90
C ALA A 266 -16.80 2.66 -0.96
N PRO A 267 -18.12 2.47 -1.07
CA PRO A 267 -19.08 3.56 -1.05
C PRO A 267 -19.21 4.19 0.34
#